data_AF-A0A5J4PS84-F1
#
_entry.id   AF-A0A5J4PS84-F1
#
_cell.length_a   1.000
_cell.length_b   1.000
_cell.length_c   1.000
_cell.angle_alpha   90.00
_cell.angle_beta   90.00
_cell.angle_gamma   90.00
#
_symmetry.space_group_name_H-M   'P 1'
#
loop_
_entity.id
_entity.type
_entity.pdbx_description
1 polymer ?
#
loop_
_entity_poly.entity_id
_entity_poly.type
_entity_poly.pdbx_seq_one_letter_code
_entity_poly.pdbx_strand_id
1 'polypeptide(L)' 'YSVQELPAYFLINRKNELSARSENVKNLEEEIKKML' A
#
# COMPACT_ATOMS: atom_id res chain seq x y z
N TYR A 1 -8.66 1.79 9.38
CA TYR A 1 -7.26 1.31 9.39
C TYR A 1 -6.64 1.70 10.72
N SER A 2 -6.01 0.79 11.47
CA SER A 2 -5.14 1.18 12.60
C SER A 2 -3.83 1.68 12.02
N VAL A 3 -3.56 2.96 12.19
CA VAL A 3 -2.40 3.67 11.63
C VAL A 3 -1.64 4.32 12.78
N GLN A 4 -0.32 4.11 12.86
CA GLN A 4 0.51 4.68 13.92
C GLN A 4 1.13 6.03 13.52
N GLU A 5 1.36 6.27 12.22
CA GLU A 5 1.98 7.50 11.72
C GLU A 5 1.27 8.01 10.46
N LEU A 6 1.16 9.34 10.32
CA LEU A 6 0.51 10.03 9.20
C LEU A 6 1.55 10.87 8.42
N PRO A 7 1.47 10.91 7.07
CA PRO A 7 0.48 10.28 6.21
C PRO A 7 0.75 8.79 5.95
N ALA A 8 -0.31 7.97 5.94
CA ALA A 8 -0.24 6.55 5.64
C ALA A 8 -0.97 6.20 4.34
N TYR A 9 -0.30 5.41 3.51
CA TYR A 9 -0.80 4.92 2.23
C TYR A 9 -1.15 3.43 2.32
N PHE A 10 -2.21 3.03 1.62
CA PHE A 10 -2.65 1.65 1.51
C PHE A 10 -2.82 1.29 0.05
N LEU A 11 -2.16 0.22 -0.38
CA LEU A 11 -2.28 -0.34 -1.72
C LEU A 11 -3.31 -1.46 -1.67
N ILE A 12 -4.40 -1.30 -2.42
CA ILE A 12 -5.53 -2.23 -2.47
C ILE A 12 -5.68 -2.73 -3.91
N ASN A 13 -5.79 -4.05 -4.10
CA ASN A 13 -5.96 -4.64 -5.41
C ASN A 13 -7.44 -4.57 -5.89
N ARG A 14 -7.69 -4.93 -7.15
CA ARG A 14 -9.05 -4.97 -7.73
C ARG A 14 -10.00 -5.99 -7.10
N LYS A 15 -9.48 -6.92 -6.29
CA LYS A 15 -10.27 -7.88 -5.51
C LYS A 15 -10.58 -7.36 -4.10
N ASN A 16 -10.29 -6.08 -3.84
CA ASN A 16 -10.41 -5.43 -2.53
C ASN A 16 -9.54 -6.05 -1.42
N GLU A 17 -8.49 -6.78 -1.80
CA GLU A 17 -7.53 -7.32 -0.85
C GLU A 17 -6.41 -6.28 -0.62
N LEU A 18 -5.99 -6.14 0.63
CA LEU A 18 -4.91 -5.24 1.00
C LEU A 18 -3.57 -5.83 0.55
N SER A 19 -2.95 -5.21 -0.44
CA SER A 19 -1.68 -5.66 -0.99
C SER A 19 -0.49 -5.17 -0.16
N ALA A 20 -0.48 -3.89 0.22
CA ALA A 20 0.61 -3.34 1.02
C ALA A 20 0.19 -2.10 1.83
N ARG A 21 0.95 -1.82 2.89
CA ARG A 21 0.80 -0.65 3.76
C ARG A 21 2.06 0.21 3.68
N SER A 22 1.92 1.52 3.82
CA SER A 22 3.01 2.49 3.87
C SER A 22 4.18 2.09 4.77
N GLU A 23 3.91 1.53 5.95
CA GLU A 23 4.94 1.01 6.87
C GLU A 23 5.87 -0.05 6.23
N ASN A 24 5.36 -0.82 5.27
CA ASN A 24 6.10 -1.87 4.57
C ASN A 24 6.51 -1.49 3.13
N VAL A 25 6.10 -0.33 2.62
CA VAL A 25 6.35 0.07 1.24
C VAL A 25 7.53 1.03 1.19
N LYS A 26 8.73 0.47 0.97
CA LYS A 26 9.94 1.26 0.70
C LYS A 26 9.91 1.99 -0.63
N ASN A 27 9.22 1.43 -1.63
CA ASN A 27 9.19 1.96 -2.99
C ASN A 27 7.78 1.85 -3.59
N LEU A 28 7.01 2.93 -3.45
CA LEU A 28 5.59 2.98 -3.82
C LEU A 28 5.40 2.75 -5.32
N GLU A 29 6.27 3.30 -6.17
CA GLU A 29 6.17 3.17 -7.62
C GLU A 29 6.36 1.73 -8.10
N GLU A 30 7.29 0.98 -7.51
CA GLU A 30 7.50 -0.43 -7.86
C GLU A 30 6.30 -1.30 -7.47
N GLU A 31 5.72 -1.07 -6.31
CA GLU A 31 4.53 -1.81 -5.87
C GLU A 31 3.32 -1.47 -6.72
N ILE A 32 3.13 -0.20 -7.12
CA ILE A 32 2.09 0.18 -8.08
C ILE A 32 2.29 -0.51 -9.42
N LYS A 33 3.54 -0.58 -9.93
CA LYS A 33 3.86 -1.27 -11.19
C LYS A 33 3.54 -2.77 -11.15
N LYS A 34 3.69 -3.43 -10.00
CA LYS A 34 3.30 -4.84 -9.83
C LYS A 34 1.79 -5.06 -9.80
N MET A 35 1.01 -4.00 -9.56
CA MET A 35 -0.45 -4.06 -9.47
C MET A 35 -1.17 -3.68 -10.78
N LEU A 36 -0.44 -3.17 -11.77
CA LEU A 36 -0.91 -2.94 -13.14
C LEU A 36 -0.93 -4.24 -13.95
#